data_AF-A0A834JGZ7-F1
#
_entry.id   AF-A0A834JGZ7-F1
#
_cell.length_a   1.000
_cell.length_b   1.000
_cell.length_c   1.000
_cell.angle_alpha   90.00
_cell.angle_beta   90.00
_cell.angle_gamma   90.00
#
_symmetry.space_group_name_H-M   'P 1'
#
loop_
_entity.id
_entity.type
_entity.pdbx_description
1 polymer ?
#
loop_
_entity_poly.entity_id
_entity_poly.type
_entity_poly.pdbx_seq_one_letter_code
_entity_poly.pdbx_strand_id
1 'polypeptide(L)'
;MANKSIFRLLESSSKISRTNVPIVTLTVRKYSNELPDKVTHTGQKFEEDDYRLARFVDRPKHVNPNWAVNYICNVPSTPKKDRVVSCDGGGGPLGHPKVYINLDEPGPNICGYCGLRFHKEDHH
;
A
#
# COMPACT_ATOMS: atom_id res chain seq x y z
N MET A 1 -12.11 15.15 -61.95
CA MET A 1 -11.38 16.41 -62.21
C MET A 1 -10.17 16.42 -61.28
N ALA A 2 -9.00 15.88 -61.60
CA ALA A 2 -7.99 16.26 -62.61
C ALA A 2 -7.31 17.62 -62.35
N ASN A 3 -6.12 17.62 -61.72
CA ASN A 3 -4.85 18.23 -62.18
C ASN A 3 -3.78 18.04 -61.06
N LYS A 4 -2.73 17.22 -61.17
CA LYS A 4 -1.49 17.22 -61.98
C LYS A 4 -0.54 18.43 -61.77
N SER A 5 0.66 18.05 -61.29
CA SER A 5 2.00 18.68 -61.47
C SER A 5 2.26 19.94 -60.63
N ILE A 6 3.41 20.14 -59.97
CA ILE A 6 4.77 20.14 -60.53
C ILE A 6 5.80 19.78 -59.43
N PHE A 7 6.64 18.77 -59.70
CA PHE A 7 7.91 18.55 -59.00
C PHE A 7 8.91 19.63 -59.41
N ARG A 8 9.54 20.30 -58.43
CA ARG A 8 10.79 21.03 -58.65
C ARG A 8 11.86 20.47 -57.73
N LEU A 9 12.69 19.60 -58.32
CA LEU A 9 14.01 19.27 -57.83
C LEU A 9 14.88 20.54 -57.85
N LEU A 10 15.35 20.95 -56.69
CA LEU A 10 16.55 21.76 -56.57
C LEU A 10 17.53 20.98 -55.71
N GLU A 11 18.40 20.24 -56.39
CA GLU A 11 19.65 19.76 -55.81
C GLU A 11 20.50 20.99 -55.48
N SER A 12 20.69 21.26 -54.19
CA SER A 12 21.83 22.05 -53.74
C SER A 12 22.84 21.10 -53.13
N SER A 13 23.77 20.67 -53.99
CA SER A 13 25.00 20.03 -53.58
C SER A 13 25.94 21.09 -53.02
N SER A 14 26.20 21.06 -51.72
CA SER A 14 27.51 21.45 -51.17
C SER A 14 27.64 21.06 -49.69
N LYS A 15 28.27 19.90 -49.48
CA LYS A 15 29.25 19.63 -48.41
C LYS A 15 28.86 20.05 -46.98
N ILE A 16 27.97 19.30 -46.34
CA ILE A 16 27.99 19.19 -44.88
C ILE A 16 29.16 18.28 -44.52
N SER A 17 30.27 18.89 -44.12
CA SER A 17 31.38 18.20 -43.47
C SER A 17 30.82 17.45 -42.26
N ARG A 18 30.84 16.12 -42.31
CA ARG A 18 30.59 15.26 -41.16
C ARG A 18 31.71 15.52 -40.17
N THR A 19 31.52 16.47 -39.26
CA THR A 19 32.33 16.52 -38.06
C THR A 19 31.97 15.27 -37.25
N ASN A 20 32.90 14.33 -37.19
CA ASN A 20 32.86 13.20 -36.27
C ASN A 20 33.02 13.76 -34.86
N VAL A 21 31.96 14.36 -34.32
CA VAL A 21 31.90 14.62 -32.88
C VAL A 21 31.73 13.24 -32.26
N PRO A 22 32.65 12.79 -31.38
CA PRO A 22 32.44 11.54 -30.68
C PRO A 22 31.09 11.67 -29.97
N ILE A 23 30.16 10.77 -30.29
CA ILE A 23 28.94 10.60 -29.51
C ILE A 23 29.43 10.24 -28.12
N VAL A 24 29.50 11.25 -27.24
CA VAL A 24 29.75 11.02 -25.82
C VAL A 24 28.47 10.35 -25.35
N THR A 25 28.49 9.02 -25.34
CA THR A 25 27.46 8.22 -24.71
C THR A 25 27.43 8.66 -23.26
N LEU A 26 26.49 9.55 -22.91
CA LEU A 26 26.20 9.89 -21.53
C LEU A 26 25.73 8.60 -20.89
N THR A 27 26.66 7.87 -20.28
CA THR A 27 26.32 6.80 -19.36
C THR A 27 25.71 7.46 -18.14
N VAL A 28 24.39 7.69 -18.20
CA VAL A 28 23.61 8.00 -17.01
C VAL A 28 23.75 6.76 -16.13
N ARG A 29 24.64 6.85 -15.13
CA ARG A 29 24.71 5.85 -14.07
C ARG A 29 23.38 5.93 -13.32
N LYS A 30 22.43 5.04 -13.64
CA LYS A 30 21.27 4.79 -12.79
C LYS A 30 21.81 4.20 -11.49
N TYR A 31 22.04 5.07 -10.50
CA TYR A 31 22.64 4.69 -9.21
C TYR A 31 21.65 4.15 -8.19
N SER A 32 20.34 4.22 -8.43
CA SER A 32 19.37 3.71 -7.49
C SER A 32 19.00 2.28 -7.88
N ASN A 33 19.50 1.30 -7.13
CA ASN A 33 18.70 0.11 -6.89
C ASN A 33 17.37 0.62 -6.34
N GLU A 34 16.31 0.64 -7.14
CA GLU A 34 15.00 1.11 -6.68
C GLU A 34 14.57 0.23 -5.52
N LEU A 35 14.63 0.77 -4.30
CA LEU A 35 14.00 0.13 -3.17
C LEU A 35 12.49 0.28 -3.41
N PRO A 36 11.76 -0.83 -3.61
CA PRO A 36 10.34 -0.73 -3.90
C PRO A 36 9.65 -0.05 -2.71
N ASP A 37 8.89 1.02 -2.99
CA ASP A 37 8.11 1.69 -1.96
C ASP A 37 7.13 0.69 -1.33
N LYS A 38 7.35 0.39 -0.04
CA LYS A 38 6.55 -0.59 0.69
C LYS A 38 5.20 0.02 1.05
N VAL A 39 4.14 -0.71 0.76
CA VAL A 39 2.77 -0.36 1.16
C VAL A 39 2.67 -0.43 2.68
N THR A 40 2.11 0.61 3.28
CA THR A 40 1.84 0.64 4.73
C THR A 40 0.61 -0.19 5.10
N HIS A 41 0.41 -0.50 6.38
CA HIS A 41 -0.78 -1.25 6.85
C HIS A 41 -2.12 -0.53 6.58
N THR A 42 -2.09 0.76 6.27
CA THR A 42 -3.27 1.55 5.85
C THR A 42 -3.47 1.60 4.33
N GLY A 43 -2.56 1.00 3.55
CA GLY A 43 -2.61 0.99 2.09
C GLY A 43 -1.84 2.14 1.42
N GLN A 44 -1.21 3.05 2.17
CA GLN A 44 -0.45 4.15 1.57
C GLN A 44 0.81 3.64 0.85
N LYS A 45 0.96 4.08 -0.40
CA LYS A 45 2.14 3.97 -1.28
C LYS A 45 2.21 5.24 -2.13
N PHE A 46 3.41 5.70 -2.48
CA PHE A 46 3.61 6.75 -3.47
C PHE A 46 3.58 6.16 -4.88
N GLU A 47 3.18 6.97 -5.85
CA GLU A 47 3.35 6.65 -7.28
C GLU A 47 4.84 6.63 -7.64
N GLU A 48 5.20 5.89 -8.67
CA GLU A 48 6.59 5.65 -9.06
C GLU A 48 7.32 6.95 -9.48
N ASP A 49 6.60 7.91 -10.04
CA ASP A 49 7.10 9.21 -10.49
C ASP A 49 6.93 10.34 -9.46
N ASP A 50 6.49 10.01 -8.24
CA ASP A 50 6.25 11.00 -7.20
C ASP A 50 7.56 11.55 -6.61
N TYR A 51 7.80 12.85 -6.80
CA TYR A 51 8.99 13.54 -6.27
C TYR A 51 9.20 13.36 -4.76
N ARG A 52 8.13 13.05 -4.00
CA ARG A 52 8.19 12.82 -2.55
C ARG A 52 9.04 11.59 -2.20
N LEU A 53 9.25 10.66 -3.12
CA LEU A 53 10.11 9.48 -2.95
C LEU A 53 11.59 9.83 -2.76
N ALA A 54 12.03 11.02 -3.18
CA ALA A 54 13.41 11.49 -3.01
C ALA A 54 13.89 11.42 -1.54
N ARG A 55 12.97 11.52 -0.57
CA ARG A 55 13.29 11.42 0.87
C ARG A 55 13.80 10.04 1.31
N PHE A 56 13.61 9.00 0.49
CA PHE A 56 13.93 7.60 0.81
C PHE A 56 15.06 7.02 -0.06
N VAL A 57 15.76 7.82 -0.86
CA VAL A 57 16.84 7.34 -1.75
C VAL A 57 18.00 6.71 -0.95
N ASP A 58 18.46 7.40 0.09
CA ASP A 58 19.57 6.92 0.95
C ASP A 58 19.08 6.35 2.29
N ARG A 59 17.76 6.30 2.51
CA ARG A 59 17.14 5.93 3.79
C ARG A 59 15.92 5.06 3.59
N PRO A 60 15.80 3.92 4.28
CA PRO A 60 14.67 3.04 4.08
C PRO A 60 13.38 3.64 4.65
N LYS A 61 12.27 3.45 3.93
CA LYS A 61 10.92 3.65 4.48
C LYS A 61 10.64 2.56 5.52
N HIS A 62 10.46 2.98 6.76
CA HIS A 62 10.12 2.08 7.85
C HIS A 62 8.62 1.80 7.84
N VAL A 63 8.27 0.53 7.70
CA VAL A 63 6.89 0.05 7.78
C VAL A 63 6.84 -1.09 8.79
N ASN A 64 5.76 -1.17 9.55
CA ASN A 64 5.55 -2.29 10.45
C ASN A 64 5.11 -3.52 9.63
N PRO A 65 5.87 -4.64 9.65
CA PRO A 65 5.45 -5.87 8.98
C PRO A 65 4.30 -6.59 9.70
N ASN A 66 4.11 -6.32 11.00
CA ASN A 66 3.14 -6.99 11.86
C ASN A 66 1.81 -6.24 11.83
N TRP A 67 0.92 -6.61 10.90
CA TRP A 67 -0.36 -5.91 10.71
C TRP A 67 -1.41 -6.44 11.67
N ALA A 68 -1.93 -5.57 12.55
CA ALA A 68 -2.92 -5.93 13.57
C ALA A 68 -4.17 -6.63 12.98
N VAL A 69 -4.60 -6.24 11.78
CA VAL A 69 -5.74 -6.85 11.07
C VAL A 69 -5.54 -8.36 10.86
N ASN A 70 -4.32 -8.80 10.52
CA ASN A 70 -4.04 -10.21 10.30
C ASN A 70 -4.10 -10.99 11.62
N TYR A 71 -3.52 -10.44 12.68
CA TYR A 71 -3.52 -11.08 13.99
C TYR A 71 -4.93 -11.21 14.55
N ILE A 72 -5.75 -10.16 14.49
CA ILE A 72 -7.10 -10.24 15.03
C ILE A 72 -8.01 -11.14 14.20
N CYS A 73 -7.83 -11.22 12.88
CA CYS A 73 -8.52 -12.19 12.03
C CYS A 73 -8.17 -13.63 12.39
N ASN A 74 -6.91 -13.90 12.78
CA ASN A 74 -6.48 -15.24 13.19
C ASN A 74 -7.00 -15.68 14.57
N VAL A 75 -7.50 -14.76 15.41
CA VAL A 75 -8.07 -15.11 16.72
C VAL A 75 -9.50 -15.64 16.56
N PRO A 76 -9.82 -16.87 17.01
CA PRO A 76 -11.18 -17.40 16.92
C PRO A 76 -12.15 -16.64 17.85
N SER A 77 -13.44 -16.65 17.50
CA SER A 77 -14.48 -16.09 18.37
C SER A 77 -14.64 -16.95 19.63
N THR A 78 -14.73 -16.30 20.79
CA THR A 78 -14.91 -16.97 22.08
C THR A 78 -16.40 -17.26 22.32
N PRO A 79 -16.79 -18.50 22.60
CA PRO A 79 -18.16 -18.84 22.92
C PRO A 79 -18.51 -18.42 24.36
N LYS A 80 -19.73 -17.93 24.57
CA LYS A 80 -20.22 -17.39 25.84
C LYS A 80 -21.67 -17.82 26.08
N LYS A 81 -21.99 -18.17 27.31
CA LYS A 81 -23.35 -18.61 27.69
C LYS A 81 -24.28 -17.43 27.98
N ASP A 82 -23.72 -16.36 28.52
CA ASP A 82 -24.47 -15.18 28.90
C ASP A 82 -24.91 -14.37 27.68
N ARG A 83 -26.05 -13.71 27.81
CA ARG A 83 -26.59 -12.79 26.79
C ARG A 83 -25.74 -11.51 26.64
N VAL A 84 -25.09 -11.08 27.72
CA VAL A 84 -24.24 -9.88 27.76
C VAL A 84 -22.90 -10.25 28.39
N VAL A 85 -21.81 -9.89 27.72
CA VAL A 85 -20.45 -10.25 28.15
C VAL A 85 -19.67 -8.99 28.47
N SER A 86 -18.95 -9.00 29.60
CA SER A 86 -18.01 -7.94 29.94
C SER A 86 -16.62 -8.23 29.38
N CYS A 87 -16.02 -7.24 28.72
CA CYS A 87 -14.64 -7.29 28.24
C CYS A 87 -13.85 -6.11 28.79
N ASP A 88 -12.67 -6.37 29.34
CA ASP A 88 -11.72 -5.37 29.84
C ASP A 88 -10.35 -5.46 29.12
N GLY A 89 -10.22 -6.32 28.10
CA GLY A 89 -8.97 -6.53 27.38
C GLY A 89 -7.94 -7.39 28.12
N GLY A 90 -8.29 -7.91 29.32
CA GLY A 90 -7.40 -8.69 30.17
C GLY A 90 -6.48 -7.84 31.05
N GLY A 91 -6.00 -8.43 32.15
CA GLY A 91 -5.07 -7.75 33.06
C GLY A 91 -5.70 -6.64 33.91
N GLY A 92 -7.03 -6.58 34.01
CA GLY A 92 -7.76 -5.60 34.81
C GLY A 92 -7.43 -4.16 34.40
N PRO A 93 -6.73 -3.37 35.23
CA PRO A 93 -6.36 -1.99 34.89
C PRO A 93 -5.33 -1.87 33.76
N LEU A 94 -4.65 -2.95 33.35
CA LEU A 94 -3.69 -2.94 32.24
C LEU A 94 -4.36 -3.03 30.85
N GLY A 95 -5.64 -3.37 30.82
CA GLY A 95 -6.42 -3.46 29.59
C GLY A 95 -7.13 -2.16 29.23
N HIS A 96 -8.30 -2.27 28.61
CA HIS A 96 -9.16 -1.15 28.28
C HIS A 96 -10.29 -1.00 29.31
N PRO A 97 -11.01 0.13 29.35
CA PRO A 97 -12.18 0.27 30.21
C PRO A 97 -13.16 -0.88 30.00
N LYS A 98 -13.71 -1.42 31.09
CA LYS A 98 -14.68 -2.51 31.02
C LYS A 98 -15.89 -2.07 30.20
N VAL A 99 -16.18 -2.82 29.14
CA VAL A 99 -17.38 -2.65 28.31
C VAL A 99 -18.26 -3.89 28.34
N TYR A 100 -19.54 -3.69 28.07
CA TYR A 100 -20.53 -4.76 27.96
C TYR A 100 -20.96 -4.90 26.51
N ILE A 101 -20.91 -6.13 26.00
CA ILE A 101 -21.18 -6.47 24.60
C ILE A 101 -22.45 -7.31 24.58
N ASN A 102 -23.41 -6.91 23.75
CA ASN A 102 -24.66 -7.65 23.56
C ASN A 102 -24.44 -8.83 22.60
N LEU A 103 -24.95 -10.01 22.95
CA LEU A 103 -24.88 -11.23 22.14
C LEU A 103 -26.27 -11.73 21.67
N ASP A 104 -27.26 -10.83 21.64
CA ASP A 104 -28.59 -11.14 21.10
C ASP A 104 -28.55 -11.45 19.60
N GLU A 105 -27.67 -10.77 18.85
CA GLU A 105 -27.49 -11.00 17.42
C GLU A 105 -26.68 -12.28 17.17
N PRO A 106 -27.13 -13.17 16.26
CA PRO A 106 -26.43 -14.40 15.96
C PRO A 106 -25.07 -14.11 15.33
N GLY A 107 -24.05 -14.85 15.77
CA GLY A 107 -22.69 -14.75 15.26
C GLY A 107 -21.72 -13.98 16.16
N PRO A 108 -20.52 -13.65 15.63
CA PRO A 108 -19.45 -13.03 16.42
C PRO A 108 -19.66 -11.52 16.58
N ASN A 109 -19.96 -11.10 17.80
CA ASN A 109 -20.02 -9.71 18.22
C ASN A 109 -18.63 -9.23 18.67
N ILE A 110 -18.24 -8.03 18.26
CA ILE A 110 -16.86 -7.54 18.36
C ILE A 110 -16.72 -6.57 19.54
N CYS A 111 -15.66 -6.70 20.33
CA CYS A 111 -15.25 -5.66 21.27
C CYS A 111 -14.60 -4.48 20.52
N GLY A 112 -15.12 -3.27 20.69
CA GLY A 112 -14.60 -2.06 20.02
C GLY A 112 -13.19 -1.62 20.43
N TYR A 113 -12.58 -2.24 21.46
CA TYR A 113 -11.23 -1.92 21.91
C TYR A 113 -10.21 -2.97 21.44
N CYS A 114 -10.30 -4.18 22.00
CA CYS A 114 -9.34 -5.25 21.71
C CYS A 114 -9.62 -5.98 20.38
N GLY A 115 -10.78 -5.76 19.75
CA GLY A 115 -11.19 -6.44 18.52
C GLY A 115 -11.56 -7.92 18.70
N LEU A 116 -11.51 -8.44 19.93
CA LEU A 116 -11.90 -9.82 20.22
C LEU A 116 -13.38 -10.03 19.92
N ARG A 117 -13.71 -11.25 19.47
CA ARG A 117 -15.05 -11.65 19.05
C ARG A 117 -15.66 -12.58 20.08
N PHE A 118 -16.93 -12.37 20.39
CA PHE A 118 -17.72 -13.18 21.31
C PHE A 118 -19.01 -13.61 20.62
N HIS A 119 -19.45 -14.85 20.82
CA HIS A 119 -20.74 -15.31 20.31
C HIS A 119 -21.46 -16.11 21.38
N LYS A 120 -22.80 -16.10 21.32
CA LYS A 120 -23.61 -16.87 22.25
C LYS A 120 -23.56 -18.35 21.87
N GLU A 121 -23.34 -19.22 22.85
CA GLU A 121 -23.51 -20.67 22.66
C GLU A 121 -25.00 -20.97 22.50
N ASP A 122 -25.38 -21.65 21.42
CA ASP A 122 -26.74 -22.15 21.25
C ASP A 122 -26.97 -23.33 22.20
N HIS A 123 -27.86 -23.15 23.17
CA HIS A 123 -28.38 -24.22 23.99
C HIS A 123 -29.62 -24.80 23.30
N HIS A 124 -29.43 -25.89 22.56
CA HIS A 124 -30.51 -26.83 22.24
C HIS A 124 -30.86 -27.66 23.46
#